data_AF-A0ABD1B6C8-F1
#
_entry.id   AF-A0ABD1B6C8-F1
#
_cell.length_a   1.000
_cell.length_b   1.000
_cell.length_c   1.000
_cell.angle_alpha   90.00
_cell.angle_beta   90.00
_cell.angle_gamma   90.00
#
_symmetry.space_group_name_H-M   'P 1'
#
loop_
_entity.id
_entity.type
_entity.pdbx_description
1 polymer ?
#
loop_
_entity_poly.entity_id
_entity_poly.type
_entity_poly.pdbx_seq_one_letter_code
_entity_poly.pdbx_strand_id
1 'polypeptide(L)'
;MMLNLKNLRSKKMHCKLGPMDKFASEINPQISPLPTKQPNISDVLWKARLHRVHQYVARWTYIFGVPFHATATANDEFKIMLEAAAQFGSGVTPPSQYLLREPLLKEEVERVKDLLKTLEEE
;
A
#
# COMPACT_ATOMS: atom_id res chain seq x y z
N MET A 1 -16.80 40.44 -70.16
CA MET A 1 -16.54 39.02 -69.80
C MET A 1 -15.22 38.95 -69.04
N MET A 2 -15.14 38.06 -68.03
CA MET A 2 -14.07 37.83 -67.03
C MET A 2 -14.00 38.88 -65.91
N LEU A 3 -13.93 38.57 -64.60
CA LEU A 3 -13.04 37.65 -63.84
C LEU A 3 -13.77 37.08 -62.59
N ASN A 4 -13.73 35.78 -62.28
CA ASN A 4 -12.70 34.97 -61.58
C ASN A 4 -12.89 34.92 -60.03
N LEU A 5 -13.35 33.75 -59.57
CA LEU A 5 -13.68 33.40 -58.19
C LEU A 5 -12.44 32.91 -57.43
N LYS A 6 -11.64 33.78 -56.81
CA LYS A 6 -10.55 33.35 -55.90
C LYS A 6 -10.26 34.37 -54.79
N ASN A 7 -10.71 34.06 -53.57
CA ASN A 7 -9.94 34.09 -52.30
C ASN A 7 -10.83 34.36 -51.08
N LEU A 8 -11.51 33.33 -50.57
CA LEU A 8 -11.77 33.24 -49.13
C LEU A 8 -10.63 32.38 -48.54
N ARG A 9 -9.54 33.05 -48.17
CA ARG A 9 -8.36 32.41 -47.61
C ARG A 9 -8.71 31.90 -46.21
N SER A 10 -9.16 30.65 -46.09
CA SER A 10 -9.28 29.98 -44.80
C SER A 10 -7.87 29.84 -44.22
N LYS A 11 -7.57 30.68 -43.23
CA LYS A 11 -6.31 30.64 -42.49
C LYS A 11 -6.40 29.42 -41.57
N LYS A 12 -5.89 28.26 -42.02
CA LYS A 12 -5.71 27.09 -41.15
C LYS A 12 -4.84 27.53 -39.97
N MET A 13 -5.47 27.71 -38.81
CA MET A 13 -4.75 27.94 -37.56
C MET A 13 -4.12 26.61 -37.20
N HIS A 14 -2.81 26.50 -37.42
CA HIS A 14 -2.06 25.33 -37.01
C HIS A 14 -1.92 25.40 -35.49
N CYS A 15 -2.96 25.01 -34.75
CA CYS A 15 -2.85 24.78 -33.31
C CYS A 15 -1.83 23.65 -33.15
N LYS A 16 -0.58 24.01 -32.86
CA LYS A 16 0.45 23.03 -32.55
C LYS A 16 0.07 22.43 -31.21
N LEU A 17 -0.35 21.17 -31.24
CA LEU A 17 -0.71 20.48 -30.02
C LEU A 17 0.52 20.46 -29.11
N GLY A 18 0.34 21.00 -27.91
CA GLY A 18 1.41 21.08 -26.92
C GLY A 18 1.66 19.72 -26.27
N PRO A 19 2.79 19.52 -25.58
CA PRO A 19 3.01 18.32 -24.78
C PRO A 19 1.91 18.07 -23.73
N MET A 20 1.13 19.10 -23.38
CA MET A 20 -0.01 19.02 -22.47
C MET A 20 -1.31 18.51 -23.11
N ASP A 21 -1.47 18.60 -24.43
CA ASP A 21 -2.72 18.18 -25.10
C ASP A 21 -2.95 16.66 -25.07
N LYS A 22 -1.91 15.89 -24.71
CA LYS A 22 -2.00 14.44 -24.50
C LYS A 22 -2.93 14.06 -23.34
N PHE A 23 -3.19 15.00 -22.43
CA PHE A 23 -3.99 14.81 -21.23
C PHE A 23 -5.38 15.46 -21.34
N ALA A 24 -5.65 16.19 -22.42
CA ALA A 24 -6.98 16.67 -22.72
C ALA A 24 -7.77 15.51 -23.36
N SER A 25 -8.95 15.21 -22.82
CA SER A 25 -9.80 14.12 -23.30
C SER A 25 -10.09 14.27 -24.79
N GLU A 26 -10.13 13.14 -25.51
CA GLU A 26 -10.64 13.13 -26.88
C GLU A 26 -12.09 13.60 -26.91
N ILE A 27 -12.44 14.47 -27.87
CA ILE A 27 -13.81 14.98 -28.11
C ILE A 27 -14.67 13.87 -28.74
N ASN A 28 -14.54 12.63 -28.28
CA ASN A 28 -15.38 11.53 -28.72
C ASN A 28 -16.40 11.21 -27.64
N PRO A 29 -17.71 11.50 -27.86
CA PRO A 29 -18.75 11.32 -26.85
C PRO A 29 -19.07 9.86 -26.52
N GLN A 30 -18.43 8.88 -27.18
CA GLN A 30 -18.76 7.44 -27.04
C GLN A 30 -17.76 6.62 -26.23
N ILE A 31 -16.66 7.21 -25.77
CA ILE A 31 -15.74 6.54 -24.84
C ILE A 31 -16.13 7.04 -23.46
N SER A 32 -16.77 6.18 -22.67
CA SER A 32 -16.93 6.46 -21.24
C SER A 32 -15.56 6.86 -20.70
N PRO A 33 -15.42 8.02 -20.03
CA PRO A 33 -14.13 8.41 -19.50
C PRO A 33 -13.70 7.29 -18.56
N LEU A 34 -12.67 6.54 -18.95
CA LEU A 34 -11.97 5.65 -18.04
C LEU A 34 -11.71 6.51 -16.80
N PRO A 35 -12.11 6.10 -15.59
CA PRO A 35 -11.89 6.92 -14.41
C PRO A 35 -10.38 6.99 -14.17
N THR A 36 -9.72 7.91 -14.85
CA THR A 36 -8.33 8.30 -14.62
C THR A 36 -8.34 9.16 -13.38
N LYS A 37 -8.73 8.56 -12.25
CA LYS A 37 -8.52 9.13 -10.93
C LYS A 37 -7.01 9.20 -10.79
N GLN A 38 -6.46 10.40 -10.97
CA GLN A 38 -5.05 10.66 -10.70
C GLN A 38 -4.75 10.10 -9.31
N PRO A 39 -3.79 9.17 -9.16
CA PRO A 39 -3.47 8.64 -7.84
C PRO A 39 -2.94 9.80 -7.00
N ASN A 40 -3.52 9.98 -5.81
CA ASN A 40 -3.04 11.01 -4.90
C ASN A 40 -1.57 10.71 -4.55
N ILE A 41 -0.73 11.74 -4.54
CA ILE A 41 0.69 11.64 -4.18
C ILE A 41 0.84 10.94 -2.81
N SER A 42 -0.06 11.21 -1.85
CA SER A 42 -0.09 10.53 -0.55
C SER A 42 -0.25 9.02 -0.67
N ASP A 43 -1.14 8.57 -1.56
CA ASP A 43 -1.47 7.16 -1.72
C ASP A 43 -0.31 6.40 -2.35
N VAL A 44 0.38 7.02 -3.30
CA VAL A 44 1.60 6.47 -3.92
C VAL A 44 2.70 6.33 -2.88
N LEU A 45 2.93 7.37 -2.06
CA LEU A 45 3.93 7.35 -0.99
C LEU A 45 3.59 6.29 0.07
N TRP A 46 2.32 6.17 0.46
CA TRP A 46 1.86 5.18 1.42
C TRP A 46 2.08 3.75 0.91
N LYS A 47 1.69 3.48 -0.34
CA LYS A 47 1.92 2.17 -0.99
C LYS A 47 3.40 1.83 -1.07
N ALA A 48 4.27 2.79 -1.39
CA ALA A 48 5.71 2.56 -1.46
C ALA A 48 6.31 2.21 -0.09
N ARG A 49 5.88 2.90 0.98
CA ARG A 49 6.30 2.60 2.36
C ARG A 49 5.83 1.22 2.79
N LEU A 50 4.56 0.90 2.56
CA LEU A 50 3.97 -0.40 2.89
C LEU A 50 4.67 -1.54 2.14
N HIS A 51 4.94 -1.35 0.85
CA HIS A 51 5.67 -2.33 0.04
C HIS A 51 7.05 -2.64 0.64
N ARG A 52 7.75 -1.62 1.14
CA ARG A 52 9.06 -1.80 1.77
C ARG A 52 8.98 -2.56 3.09
N VAL A 53 7.94 -2.34 3.89
CA VAL A 53 7.67 -3.15 5.10
C VAL A 53 7.47 -4.62 4.70
N HIS A 54 6.62 -4.89 3.70
CA HIS A 54 6.40 -6.26 3.21
C HIS A 54 7.70 -6.92 2.71
N GLN A 55 8.58 -6.18 2.03
CA GLN A 55 9.88 -6.70 1.61
C GLN A 55 10.76 -7.12 2.80
N TYR A 56 10.78 -6.34 3.89
CA TYR A 56 11.55 -6.71 5.09
C TYR A 56 10.97 -7.94 5.77
N VAL A 57 9.64 -8.03 5.90
CA VAL A 57 8.97 -9.22 6.44
C VAL A 57 9.29 -10.44 5.59
N ALA A 58 9.14 -10.36 4.26
CA ALA A 58 9.42 -11.46 3.34
C ALA A 58 10.90 -11.91 3.38
N ARG A 59 11.84 -10.95 3.54
CA ARG A 59 13.26 -11.28 3.71
C ARG A 59 13.50 -12.02 5.03
N TRP A 60 12.92 -11.54 6.12
CA TRP A 60 13.05 -12.17 7.43
C TRP A 60 12.48 -13.60 7.41
N THR A 61 11.28 -13.81 6.87
CA THR A 61 10.69 -15.15 6.78
C THR A 61 11.53 -16.10 5.94
N TYR A 62 12.08 -15.63 4.81
CA TYR A 62 12.95 -16.42 3.94
C TYR A 62 14.23 -16.85 4.66
N ILE A 63 14.89 -15.96 5.40
CA ILE A 63 16.14 -16.24 6.11
C ILE A 63 15.92 -17.27 7.23
N PHE A 64 14.85 -17.13 8.00
CA PHE A 64 14.59 -17.96 9.17
C PHE A 64 13.70 -19.18 8.90
N GLY A 65 13.29 -19.40 7.64
CA GLY A 65 12.44 -20.53 7.26
C GLY A 65 11.07 -20.50 7.93
N VAL A 66 10.54 -19.31 8.21
CA VAL A 66 9.24 -19.15 8.88
C VAL A 66 8.12 -19.61 7.93
N PRO A 67 7.28 -20.59 8.30
CA PRO A 67 6.18 -21.02 7.45
C PRO A 67 5.19 -19.89 7.19
N PHE A 68 4.63 -19.81 5.98
CA PHE A 68 3.71 -18.73 5.60
C PHE A 68 2.44 -18.68 6.48
N HIS A 69 2.01 -19.81 7.03
CA HIS A 69 0.87 -19.84 7.95
C HIS A 69 1.13 -19.04 9.24
N ALA A 70 2.39 -18.92 9.68
CA ALA A 70 2.75 -18.15 10.87
C ALA A 70 2.54 -16.63 10.64
N THR A 71 2.73 -16.17 9.40
CA THR A 71 2.54 -14.77 8.98
C THR A 71 1.19 -14.50 8.32
N ALA A 72 0.34 -15.53 8.18
CA ALA A 72 -0.93 -15.41 7.48
C ALA A 72 -1.95 -14.64 8.31
N THR A 73 -2.89 -14.00 7.63
CA THR A 73 -3.97 -13.15 8.15
C THR A 73 -4.90 -13.81 9.17
N ALA A 74 -4.79 -15.14 9.38
CA ALA A 74 -5.54 -15.89 10.38
C ALA A 74 -4.90 -15.86 11.78
N ASN A 75 -3.61 -15.51 11.89
CA ASN A 75 -2.95 -15.31 13.17
C ASN A 75 -3.02 -13.83 13.55
N ASP A 76 -3.88 -13.48 14.49
CA ASP A 76 -4.01 -12.08 14.95
C ASP A 76 -2.76 -11.58 15.68
N GLU A 77 -1.99 -12.48 16.31
CA GLU A 77 -0.77 -12.12 17.05
C GLU A 77 0.29 -11.43 16.19
N PHE A 78 0.48 -11.86 14.93
CA PHE A 78 1.46 -11.22 14.03
C PHE A 78 1.02 -9.79 13.65
N LYS A 79 -0.31 -9.57 13.50
CA LYS A 79 -0.86 -8.22 13.25
C LYS A 79 -0.69 -7.35 14.48
N ILE A 80 -1.03 -7.87 15.67
CA ILE A 80 -0.91 -7.16 16.95
C ILE A 80 0.55 -6.74 17.17
N MET A 81 1.51 -7.62 16.91
CA MET A 81 2.93 -7.30 16.98
C MET A 81 3.31 -6.14 16.05
N LEU A 82 2.87 -6.17 14.79
CA LEU A 82 3.18 -5.11 13.81
C LEU A 82 2.51 -3.78 14.19
N GLU A 83 1.29 -3.84 14.72
CA GLU A 83 0.55 -2.68 15.21
C GLU A 83 1.23 -2.07 16.44
N ALA A 84 1.60 -2.86 17.44
CA ALA A 84 2.33 -2.40 18.61
C ALA A 84 3.66 -1.73 18.22
N ALA A 85 4.39 -2.34 17.28
CA ALA A 85 5.62 -1.75 16.75
C ALA A 85 5.37 -0.42 16.01
N ALA A 86 4.27 -0.33 15.25
CA ALA A 86 3.89 0.88 14.53
C ALA A 86 3.42 2.01 15.48
N GLN A 87 2.67 1.67 16.53
CA GLN A 87 2.20 2.61 17.56
C GLN A 87 3.36 3.18 18.37
N PHE A 88 4.35 2.36 18.72
CA PHE A 88 5.56 2.84 19.39
C PHE A 88 6.41 3.73 18.45
N GLY A 89 6.60 3.31 17.19
CA GLY A 89 7.34 4.05 16.19
C GLY A 89 8.86 3.82 16.24
N SER A 90 9.65 4.85 15.90
CA SER A 90 11.12 4.72 15.84
C SER A 90 11.71 4.63 17.25
N GLY A 91 12.21 3.45 17.60
CA GLY A 91 12.85 3.20 18.90
C GLY A 91 12.57 1.81 19.47
N VAL A 92 11.67 1.04 18.83
CA VAL A 92 11.48 -0.38 19.18
C VAL A 92 12.80 -1.12 18.98
N THR A 93 13.39 -1.58 20.07
CA THR A 93 14.51 -2.50 20.06
C THR A 93 13.99 -3.93 20.16
N PRO A 94 14.46 -4.87 19.33
CA PRO A 94 14.06 -6.27 19.47
C PRO A 94 14.47 -6.78 20.85
N PRO A 95 13.64 -7.61 21.51
CA PRO A 95 13.97 -8.19 22.79
C PRO A 95 15.20 -9.10 22.68
N SER A 96 16.00 -9.14 23.74
CA SER A 96 17.15 -10.04 23.79
C SER A 96 16.71 -11.51 23.84
N GLN A 97 17.60 -12.41 23.46
CA GLN A 97 17.31 -13.85 23.49
C GLN A 97 16.93 -14.35 24.89
N TYR A 98 17.57 -13.81 25.93
CA TYR A 98 17.23 -14.13 27.32
C TYR A 98 15.80 -13.67 27.65
N LEU A 99 15.46 -12.42 27.30
CA LEU A 99 14.13 -11.87 27.55
C LEU A 99 13.03 -12.69 26.85
N LEU A 100 13.25 -13.10 25.60
CA LEU A 100 12.31 -13.93 24.87
C LEU A 100 12.13 -15.32 25.49
N ARG A 101 13.22 -15.95 25.95
CA ARG A 101 13.18 -17.34 26.42
C ARG A 101 12.64 -17.50 27.82
N GLU A 102 12.90 -16.54 28.70
CA GLU A 102 12.60 -16.69 30.11
C GLU A 102 11.43 -15.81 30.57
N PRO A 103 11.56 -14.49 30.72
CA PRO A 103 10.48 -13.68 31.29
C PRO A 103 9.26 -13.61 30.38
N LEU A 104 9.43 -13.23 29.10
CA LEU A 104 8.29 -13.02 28.20
C LEU A 104 7.53 -14.33 27.92
N LEU A 105 8.24 -15.46 27.81
CA LEU A 105 7.59 -16.74 27.62
C LEU A 105 6.83 -17.21 28.87
N LYS A 106 7.33 -16.92 30.08
CA LYS A 106 6.62 -17.22 31.33
C LYS A 106 5.36 -16.37 31.46
N GLU A 107 5.45 -15.07 31.14
CA GLU A 107 4.31 -14.14 31.13
C GLU A 107 3.21 -14.62 30.18
N GLU A 108 3.55 -15.05 28.96
CA GLU A 108 2.57 -15.60 28.03
C GLU A 108 1.94 -16.91 28.51
N VAL A 109 2.71 -17.80 29.15
CA VAL A 109 2.18 -19.04 29.73
C VAL A 109 1.20 -18.73 30.86
N GLU A 110 1.48 -17.75 31.71
CA GLU A 110 0.57 -17.31 32.78
C GLU A 110 -0.72 -16.71 32.20
N ARG A 111 -0.60 -15.82 31.22
CA ARG A 111 -1.75 -15.22 30.52
C ARG A 111 -2.68 -16.28 29.93
N VAL A 112 -2.12 -17.29 29.26
CA VAL A 112 -2.91 -18.38 28.66
C VAL A 112 -3.55 -19.26 29.73
N LYS A 113 -2.86 -19.55 30.84
CA LYS A 113 -3.44 -20.30 31.95
C LYS A 113 -4.64 -19.58 32.56
N ASP A 114 -4.56 -18.27 32.72
CA ASP A 114 -5.66 -17.50 33.29
C ASP A 114 -6.85 -17.42 32.33
N LEU A 115 -6.59 -17.27 31.03
CA LEU A 115 -7.65 -17.36 30.01
C LEU A 115 -8.36 -18.72 30.02
N LEU A 116 -7.64 -19.82 30.20
CA LEU A 116 -8.22 -21.15 30.28
C LEU A 116 -9.11 -21.33 31.52
N LYS A 117 -8.66 -20.85 32.69
CA LYS A 117 -9.49 -20.91 33.91
C LYS A 117 -10.80 -20.14 33.74
N THR A 118 -10.76 -18.95 33.14
CA THR A 118 -11.97 -18.17 32.88
C THR A 118 -12.97 -18.92 31.99
N LEU A 119 -12.49 -19.71 31.03
CA LEU A 119 -13.34 -20.55 30.17
C LEU A 119 -13.87 -21.79 30.89
N GLU A 120 -13.13 -22.33 31.86
CA GLU A 120 -13.55 -23.49 32.67
C GLU A 120 -14.56 -23.10 33.78
N GLU A 121 -14.58 -21.83 34.17
CA GLU A 121 -15.49 -21.26 35.17
C GLU A 121 -16.85 -20.79 34.59
N GLU A 122 -16.98 -20.74 33.25
CA GLU A 122 -18.24 -20.50 32.50
C GLU A 122 -18.99 -21.81 32.18
#